data_AF-A0A5N6QT52-F1
#
_entry.id   AF-A0A5N6QT52-F1
#
_cell.length_a   1.000
_cell.length_b   1.000
_cell.length_c   1.000
_cell.angle_alpha   90.00
_cell.angle_beta   90.00
_cell.angle_gamma   90.00
#
_symmetry.space_group_name_H-M   'P 1'
#
loop_
_entity.id
_entity.type
_entity.pdbx_description
1 polymer ?
#
loop_
_entity_poly.entity_id
_entity_poly.type
_entity_poly.pdbx_seq_one_letter_code
_entity_poly.pdbx_strand_id
1 'polypeptide(L)' 'MQLLLRGPKNSPEAVEHFGHAAGVPHSHTKPYVRSKGRKFEMARGRRNSRGFRV' A
#
# COMPACT_ATOMS: atom_id res chain seq x y z
N MET A 1 31.09 3.00 28.11
CA MET A 1 29.71 3.30 27.69
C MET A 1 29.53 2.72 26.30
N GLN A 2 28.80 1.61 26.16
CA GLN A 2 28.53 1.00 24.85
C GLN A 2 27.14 1.47 24.37
N LEU A 3 27.07 2.10 23.20
CA LEU A 3 25.82 2.59 22.62
C LEU A 3 25.17 1.47 21.79
N LEU A 4 23.94 1.08 22.14
CA LEU A 4 23.15 0.13 21.37
C LEU A 4 22.35 0.86 20.30
N LEU A 5 22.55 0.46 19.03
CA LEU A 5 21.80 0.96 17.88
C LEU A 5 21.00 -0.18 17.26
N ARG A 6 19.80 0.13 16.75
CA ARG A 6 18.92 -0.81 16.04
C ARG A 6 18.55 -0.24 14.68
N GLY A 7 18.52 -1.11 13.67
CA GLY A 7 18.02 -0.77 12.33
C GLY A 7 16.51 -0.50 12.29
N PRO A 8 16.02 0.10 11.20
CA PRO A 8 14.61 0.41 11.01
C PRO A 8 13.75 -0.86 10.99
N LYS A 9 12.71 -0.89 11.82
CA LYS A 9 11.82 -2.06 11.98
C LYS A 9 10.80 -2.20 10.83
N ASN A 10 10.41 -1.09 10.22
CA ASN A 10 9.28 -1.03 9.28
C ASN A 10 9.72 -0.82 7.82
N SER A 11 11.01 -1.00 7.51
CA SER A 11 11.52 -0.96 6.14
C SER A 11 11.20 -2.16 5.24
N PRO A 12 10.81 -3.36 5.73
CA PRO A 12 10.49 -4.47 4.83
C PRO A 12 9.24 -4.20 3.98
N GLU A 13 9.25 -4.61 2.71
CA GLU A 13 8.12 -4.47 1.78
C GLU A 13 6.84 -5.14 2.31
N ALA A 14 6.97 -6.26 3.04
CA ALA A 14 5.84 -6.92 3.67
C ALA A 14 5.04 -5.98 4.59
N VAL A 15 5.72 -5.02 5.25
CA VAL A 15 5.09 -4.06 6.16
C VAL A 15 4.23 -3.04 5.41
N GLU A 16 4.54 -2.73 4.14
CA GLU A 16 3.72 -1.85 3.30
C GLU A 16 2.34 -2.45 2.97
N HIS A 17 2.23 -3.77 3.02
CA HIS A 17 1.00 -4.50 2.80
C HIS A 17 0.14 -4.66 4.06
N PHE A 18 0.64 -4.22 5.21
CA PHE A 18 -0.09 -4.26 6.47
C PHE A 18 -0.99 -3.02 6.65
N GLY A 19 -1.90 -3.09 7.63
CA GLY A 19 -2.84 -2.01 7.95
C GLY A 19 -4.24 -2.27 7.42
N HIS A 20 -5.00 -1.19 7.22
CA HIS A 20 -6.37 -1.27 6.73
C HIS A 20 -6.42 -1.84 5.31
N ALA A 21 -7.53 -2.49 4.96
CA ALA A 21 -7.69 -3.09 3.64
C ALA A 21 -7.49 -2.06 2.52
N ALA A 22 -6.81 -2.47 1.45
CA ALA A 22 -6.61 -1.63 0.28
C ALA A 22 -7.98 -1.33 -0.37
N GLY A 23 -8.31 -0.05 -0.50
CA GLY A 23 -9.61 0.39 -1.04
C GLY A 23 -10.64 0.74 0.03
N VAL A 24 -10.21 0.96 1.27
CA VAL A 24 -10.95 1.71 2.30
C VAL A 24 -10.53 3.19 2.24
N PRO A 25 -11.43 4.17 2.49
CA PRO A 25 -11.07 5.57 2.44
C PRO A 25 -9.86 5.89 3.32
N HIS A 26 -8.95 6.74 2.83
CA HIS A 26 -7.70 7.12 3.52
C HIS A 26 -6.73 5.96 3.80
N SER A 27 -6.90 4.80 3.13
CA SER A 27 -5.91 3.71 3.19
C SER A 27 -4.74 3.97 2.23
N HIS A 28 -3.53 3.80 2.74
CA HIS A 28 -2.29 3.87 1.95
C HIS A 28 -1.60 2.50 1.81
N THR A 29 -2.27 1.44 2.25
CA THR A 29 -1.76 0.06 2.18
C THR A 29 -1.57 -0.37 0.73
N LYS A 30 -0.40 -0.93 0.44
CA LYS A 30 -0.05 -1.42 -0.89
C LYS A 30 -0.85 -2.71 -1.17
N PRO A 31 -1.63 -2.78 -2.27
CA PRO A 31 -2.34 -3.99 -2.64
C PRO A 31 -1.37 -5.07 -3.16
N TYR A 32 -1.74 -6.34 -2.98
CA TYR A 32 -1.07 -7.45 -3.67
C TYR A 32 -1.62 -7.57 -5.08
N VAL A 33 -0.84 -7.14 -6.07
CA VAL A 33 -1.24 -7.18 -7.48
C VAL A 33 -0.31 -8.15 -8.23
N ARG A 34 -0.88 -8.95 -9.13
CA ARG A 34 -0.13 -9.93 -9.94
C ARG A 34 1.00 -9.31 -10.77
N SER A 35 0.80 -8.08 -11.25
CA SER A 35 1.78 -7.35 -12.06
C SER A 35 1.53 -5.85 -11.96
N LYS A 36 2.59 -5.06 -12.13
CA LYS A 36 2.48 -3.59 -12.16
C LYS A 36 2.05 -3.13 -13.55
N GLY A 37 1.04 -2.26 -13.64
CA GLY A 37 0.70 -1.58 -14.88
C GLY A 37 -0.72 -1.02 -14.94
N ARG A 38 -1.00 -0.20 -15.96
CA ARG A 38 -2.30 0.48 -16.17
C ARG A 38 -3.50 -0.49 -16.23
N LYS A 39 -3.26 -1.73 -16.65
CA LYS A 39 -4.28 -2.77 -16.82
C LYS A 39 -4.58 -3.54 -15.53
N PHE A 40 -3.77 -3.39 -14.48
CA PHE A 40 -3.90 -4.16 -13.25
C PHE A 40 -4.37 -3.26 -12.11
N GLU A 41 -5.63 -3.42 -11.69
CA GLU A 41 -6.22 -2.82 -10.48
C GLU A 41 -6.11 -1.28 -10.34
N MET A 42 -6.01 -0.56 -11.47
CA MET A 42 -5.93 0.92 -11.52
C MET A 42 -7.23 1.59 -11.99
N ALA A 43 -8.34 0.87 -12.11
CA ALA A 43 -9.60 1.36 -12.69
C ALA A 43 -10.62 1.81 -11.64
N ARG A 44 -11.68 1.03 -11.44
CA ARG A 44 -12.75 1.35 -10.51
C ARG A 44 -12.22 1.43 -9.08
N GLY A 45 -12.69 2.38 -8.29
CA GLY A 45 -12.26 2.57 -6.90
C GLY A 45 -10.93 3.31 -6.73
N ARG A 46 -10.14 3.51 -7.80
CA ARG A 46 -8.85 4.23 -7.74
C ARG A 46 -8.88 5.63 -8.37
N ARG A 47 -9.88 5.92 -9.22
CA ARG A 47 -9.99 7.21 -9.94
C ARG A 47 -11.44 7.68 -10.05
N ASN A 48 -11.62 8.99 -10.02
CA ASN A 48 -12.94 9.63 -10.07
C ASN A 48 -13.72 9.28 -11.34
N SER A 49 -13.04 9.09 -12.47
CA SER A 49 -13.69 8.84 -13.78
C SER A 49 -14.22 7.42 -13.99
N ARG A 50 -14.04 6.50 -13.03
CA ARG A 50 -14.47 5.10 -13.15
C ARG A 50 -15.31 4.69 -11.93
N GLY A 51 -16.48 5.31 -11.78
CA GLY A 51 -17.50 4.97 -10.77
C GLY A 51 -17.33 5.74 -9.46
N PHE A 52 -16.22 5.53 -8.76
CA PHE A 52 -15.88 6.25 -7.52
C PHE A 52 -14.39 6.17 -7.26
N ARG A 53 -13.88 7.08 -6.43
CA ARG A 53 -12.53 7.02 -5.87
C ARG A 53 -12.63 6.81 -4.38
N VAL A 54 -11.79 5.91 -3.89
CA VAL A 54 -11.57 5.68 -2.46
C VAL A 54 -10.27 6.32 -2.01
#